data_AF-A0A975G4T8-F1
#
_entry.id   AF-A0A975G4T8-F1
#
_cell.length_a   1.000
_cell.length_b   1.000
_cell.length_c   1.000
_cell.angle_alpha   90.00
_cell.angle_beta   90.00
_cell.angle_gamma   90.00
#
_symmetry.space_group_name_H-M   'P 1'
#
loop_
_entity.id
_entity.type
_entity.pdbx_description
1 polymer ?
#
loop_
_entity_poly.entity_id
_entity_poly.type
_entity_poly.pdbx_seq_one_letter_code
_entity_poly.pdbx_strand_id
1 'polypeptide(L)'
;MPSLTSEPEHRANHTPPPQDQIIRRTDATLRGRYPHLTTEIFEVAPFEFRIVFDAALQDAGAIGPVFDKEIRPVTAQVRLSNQRPDKPIRELRPMTDAEASSEMAGLPLRTIDLLNFLMSRYPDCGVTDLTTDSRHRQVRLKAPAPVTSRVLEDIAAFFRTLGLDWPIDLDVVKAGRPQHMQAETNPMFIWAAALRRAAPRHVREDEAFWFDNIDEIANGNLVVDRFPGMKPGTFRCYLDLTLGGDHVNLRQVLMLYDEVWCSLPLAHDLEPFLERQHLTRDDLLNMVSSGRLRIVSTQPEERLDIRFLEAIAERDPTAIFGRRTTAALLMADVAQTAGISHVNNPALQGLAGPIAKAVAEAMGGSAEGIVQGLLWPLQARRSALQSTLDLGSKAGPALGLGRALAAQIRALRGVDLELELLAFSETVHIGHALNATVYPGLHQSEGEVNLMSLLGGDLNFHRGFNTAIAASWAANERRRADGVTVMPSLPLFEFEHIPIDEFLEDTRLGSTRRSGRALMSRLSDLLDEAREDEVRKLIDELRRLERSQGAQLLSFDTLDTGISMASVLASFTYPPIAGLLGLSKSVVEHLRQFPAVDRFVDDFIIDAQHFTGKNRDLDFLYRIKRVAQFKRPRI
;
A
#
# COMPACT_ATOMS: atom_id res chain seq x y z
N MET A 1 11.83 -23.34 -57.57
CA MET A 1 10.82 -22.33 -57.17
C MET A 1 9.56 -23.05 -56.70
N PRO A 2 9.30 -23.13 -55.40
CA PRO A 2 7.97 -23.37 -54.86
C PRO A 2 7.40 -22.08 -54.26
N SER A 3 6.10 -21.90 -54.49
CA SER A 3 5.28 -20.77 -54.07
C SER A 3 5.21 -20.63 -52.55
N LEU A 4 5.60 -19.45 -52.07
CA LEU A 4 5.32 -18.90 -50.75
C LEU A 4 3.85 -18.46 -50.70
N THR A 5 3.03 -19.10 -49.89
CA THR A 5 1.90 -18.48 -49.17
C THR A 5 1.41 -19.47 -48.10
N SER A 6 1.86 -19.30 -46.86
CA SER A 6 1.16 -19.79 -45.68
C SER A 6 0.89 -18.59 -44.79
N GLU A 7 -0.39 -18.28 -44.64
CA GLU A 7 -0.96 -17.23 -43.82
C GLU A 7 -0.52 -17.33 -42.35
N PRO A 8 -0.45 -16.22 -41.60
CA PRO A 8 -0.12 -16.23 -40.19
C PRO A 8 -1.27 -16.85 -39.38
N GLU A 9 -0.94 -17.80 -38.51
CA GLU A 9 -1.87 -18.35 -37.51
C GLU A 9 -2.49 -17.22 -36.68
N HIS A 10 -3.77 -16.95 -36.93
CA HIS A 10 -4.62 -16.24 -36.00
C HIS A 10 -4.69 -17.06 -34.69
N ARG A 11 -3.92 -16.65 -33.67
CA ARG A 11 -4.19 -17.04 -32.29
C ARG A 11 -5.57 -16.51 -31.91
N ALA A 12 -6.59 -17.35 -32.05
CA ALA A 12 -7.88 -17.13 -31.44
C ALA A 12 -7.68 -17.10 -29.92
N ASN A 13 -7.96 -15.96 -29.28
CA ASN A 13 -8.09 -15.85 -27.84
C ASN A 13 -9.26 -16.73 -27.40
N HIS A 14 -9.02 -18.01 -27.14
CA HIS A 14 -9.98 -18.89 -26.50
C HIS A 14 -10.04 -18.52 -25.02
N THR A 15 -11.04 -17.73 -24.64
CA THR A 15 -11.40 -17.54 -23.23
C THR A 15 -11.71 -18.91 -22.62
N PRO A 16 -11.05 -19.31 -21.53
CA PRO A 16 -11.32 -20.58 -20.85
C PRO A 16 -12.79 -20.69 -20.45
N PRO A 17 -13.36 -21.91 -20.38
CA PRO A 17 -14.67 -22.16 -19.82
C PRO A 17 -14.85 -21.45 -18.45
N PRO A 18 -16.08 -20.97 -18.13
CA PRO A 18 -16.39 -20.33 -16.86
C PRO A 18 -15.86 -21.06 -15.62
N GLN A 19 -16.03 -22.38 -15.62
CA GLN A 19 -15.62 -23.23 -14.52
C GLN A 19 -14.09 -23.30 -14.39
N ASP A 20 -13.37 -23.36 -15.51
CA ASP A 20 -11.91 -23.36 -15.52
C ASP A 20 -11.37 -22.08 -14.86
N GLN A 21 -12.02 -20.93 -15.08
CA GLN A 21 -11.62 -19.67 -14.44
C GLN A 21 -11.82 -19.69 -12.92
N ILE A 22 -12.92 -20.26 -12.42
CA ILE A 22 -13.15 -20.42 -10.98
C ILE A 22 -12.07 -21.31 -10.36
N ILE A 23 -11.68 -22.40 -11.03
CA ILE A 23 -10.62 -23.29 -10.54
C ILE A 23 -9.26 -22.58 -10.54
N ARG A 24 -8.91 -21.91 -11.64
CA ARG A 24 -7.66 -21.12 -11.74
C ARG A 24 -7.61 -20.00 -10.70
N ARG A 25 -8.74 -19.36 -10.39
CA ARG A 25 -8.84 -18.36 -9.32
C ARG A 25 -8.67 -18.99 -7.95
N THR A 26 -9.28 -20.15 -7.71
CA THR A 26 -9.16 -20.88 -6.44
C THR A 26 -7.69 -21.26 -6.17
N ASP A 27 -6.96 -21.69 -7.21
CA ASP A 27 -5.52 -21.89 -7.17
C ASP A 27 -4.74 -20.58 -6.87
N ALA A 28 -5.10 -19.49 -7.54
CA ALA A 28 -4.46 -18.18 -7.30
C ALA A 28 -4.66 -17.71 -5.84
N THR A 29 -5.85 -17.89 -5.27
CA THR A 29 -6.14 -17.58 -3.86
C THR A 29 -5.35 -18.49 -2.92
N LEU A 30 -5.21 -19.79 -3.23
CA LEU A 30 -4.35 -20.71 -2.50
C LEU A 30 -2.89 -20.22 -2.48
N ARG A 31 -2.35 -19.83 -3.65
CA ARG A 31 -1.01 -19.26 -3.78
C ARG A 31 -0.88 -17.85 -3.20
N GLY A 32 -2.00 -17.14 -2.97
CA GLY A 32 -2.02 -15.91 -2.18
C GLY A 32 -1.78 -16.21 -0.70
N ARG A 33 -2.47 -17.22 -0.16
CA ARG A 33 -2.31 -17.66 1.24
C ARG A 33 -0.97 -18.36 1.50
N TYR A 34 -0.50 -19.14 0.54
CA TYR A 34 0.74 -19.92 0.61
C TYR A 34 1.66 -19.53 -0.56
N PRO A 35 2.37 -18.38 -0.46
CA PRO A 35 3.09 -17.78 -1.59
C PRO A 35 4.25 -18.60 -2.15
N HIS A 36 4.78 -19.54 -1.35
CA HIS A 36 5.86 -20.46 -1.71
C HIS A 36 5.40 -21.66 -2.58
N LEU A 37 4.09 -21.88 -2.72
CA LEU A 37 3.59 -23.01 -3.51
C LEU A 37 3.78 -22.76 -5.00
N THR A 38 4.35 -23.75 -5.67
CA THR A 38 4.28 -23.90 -7.13
C THR A 38 3.27 -24.99 -7.44
N THR A 39 2.23 -24.66 -8.21
CA THR A 39 1.07 -25.53 -8.41
C THR A 39 0.89 -25.93 -9.86
N GLU A 40 0.34 -27.12 -10.07
CA GLU A 40 -0.19 -27.63 -11.34
C GLU A 40 -1.68 -27.96 -11.15
N ILE A 41 -2.52 -27.78 -12.17
CA ILE A 41 -3.96 -28.03 -12.07
C ILE A 41 -4.35 -29.11 -13.08
N PHE A 42 -5.00 -30.19 -12.61
CA PHE A 42 -5.42 -31.30 -13.47
C PHE A 42 -6.93 -31.53 -13.37
N GLU A 43 -7.59 -31.74 -14.50
CA GLU A 43 -8.93 -32.31 -14.55
C GLU A 43 -8.82 -33.83 -14.53
N VAL A 44 -9.41 -34.49 -13.52
CA VAL A 44 -9.29 -35.94 -13.30
C VAL A 44 -10.55 -36.71 -13.65
N ALA A 45 -11.69 -36.04 -13.61
CA ALA A 45 -12.98 -36.49 -14.12
C ALA A 45 -13.75 -35.26 -14.63
N PRO A 46 -14.82 -35.41 -15.45
CA PRO A 46 -15.57 -34.26 -15.93
C PRO A 46 -15.99 -33.35 -14.78
N PHE A 47 -15.51 -32.10 -14.81
CA PHE A 47 -15.77 -31.08 -13.79
C PHE A 47 -15.11 -31.31 -12.41
N GLU A 48 -14.27 -32.33 -12.24
CA GLU A 48 -13.52 -32.62 -11.01
C GLU A 48 -12.03 -32.34 -11.19
N PHE A 49 -11.48 -31.49 -10.33
CA PHE A 49 -10.12 -30.97 -10.46
C PHE A 49 -9.23 -31.31 -9.27
N ARG A 50 -7.92 -31.36 -9.51
CA ARG A 50 -6.88 -31.45 -8.48
C ARG A 50 -5.85 -30.36 -8.65
N ILE A 51 -5.56 -29.64 -7.57
CA ILE A 51 -4.41 -28.73 -7.48
C ILE A 51 -3.27 -29.52 -6.84
N VAL A 52 -2.18 -29.66 -7.57
CA VAL A 52 -1.02 -30.48 -7.20
C VAL A 52 0.18 -29.58 -6.89
N PHE A 53 0.89 -29.86 -5.80
CA PHE A 53 2.16 -29.21 -5.44
C PHE A 53 3.08 -30.16 -4.67
N ASP A 54 4.37 -29.87 -4.68
CA ASP A 54 5.39 -30.71 -4.06
C ASP A 54 5.19 -30.84 -2.53
N ALA A 55 5.24 -32.07 -2.02
CA ALA A 55 5.17 -32.37 -0.58
C ALA A 55 6.32 -31.75 0.22
N ALA A 56 7.47 -31.49 -0.41
CA ALA A 56 8.59 -30.80 0.22
C ALA A 56 8.23 -29.35 0.60
N LEU A 57 7.36 -28.70 -0.20
CA LEU A 57 6.90 -27.35 0.04
C LEU A 57 5.83 -27.32 1.14
N GLN A 58 4.79 -28.16 1.02
CA GLN A 58 3.68 -28.21 1.96
C GLN A 58 2.94 -29.55 1.90
N ASP A 59 2.40 -29.98 3.04
CA ASP A 59 1.52 -31.15 3.10
C ASP A 59 0.07 -30.74 2.76
N ALA A 60 -0.47 -31.29 1.68
CA ALA A 60 -1.83 -31.06 1.24
C ALA A 60 -2.88 -31.52 2.27
N GLY A 61 -2.59 -32.56 3.06
CA GLY A 61 -3.45 -33.02 4.13
C GLY A 61 -3.52 -32.02 5.29
N ALA A 62 -2.39 -31.40 5.63
CA ALA A 62 -2.30 -30.41 6.70
C ALA A 62 -3.08 -29.13 6.39
N ILE A 63 -3.00 -28.63 5.15
CA ILE A 63 -3.70 -27.39 4.75
C ILE A 63 -5.09 -27.62 4.15
N GLY A 64 -5.47 -28.88 3.89
CA GLY A 64 -6.78 -29.25 3.35
C GLY A 64 -7.98 -28.65 4.11
N PRO A 65 -8.02 -28.70 5.45
CA PRO A 65 -9.12 -28.11 6.22
C PRO A 65 -9.25 -26.60 6.05
N VAL A 66 -8.13 -25.87 5.94
CA VAL A 66 -8.12 -24.41 5.69
C VAL A 66 -8.58 -24.15 4.26
N PHE A 67 -8.06 -24.91 3.30
CA PHE A 67 -8.46 -24.80 1.91
C PHE A 67 -9.97 -24.99 1.72
N ASP A 68 -10.55 -26.02 2.32
CA ASP A 68 -11.98 -26.33 2.19
C ASP A 68 -12.90 -25.32 2.90
N LYS A 69 -12.43 -24.64 3.95
CA LYS A 69 -13.25 -23.72 4.77
C LYS A 69 -13.08 -22.26 4.39
N GLU A 70 -11.90 -21.85 3.94
CA GLU A 70 -11.52 -20.44 3.81
C GLU A 70 -11.16 -20.04 2.38
N ILE A 71 -10.79 -20.99 1.51
CA ILE A 71 -10.26 -20.67 0.16
C ILE A 71 -11.18 -21.17 -0.95
N ARG A 72 -11.61 -22.43 -0.89
CA ARG A 72 -12.37 -23.09 -1.94
C ARG A 72 -13.84 -22.63 -1.92
N PRO A 73 -14.37 -22.08 -3.03
CA PRO A 73 -15.81 -21.87 -3.15
C PRO A 73 -16.55 -23.20 -3.04
N VAL A 74 -17.69 -23.23 -2.33
CA VAL A 74 -18.51 -24.44 -2.16
C VAL A 74 -18.94 -25.05 -3.50
N THR A 75 -19.07 -24.23 -4.54
CA THR A 75 -19.44 -24.62 -5.90
C THR A 75 -18.27 -25.19 -6.71
N ALA A 76 -17.03 -25.06 -6.25
CA ALA A 76 -15.84 -25.55 -6.94
C ALA A 76 -15.51 -27.00 -6.54
N GLN A 77 -15.58 -27.92 -7.51
CA GLN A 77 -15.20 -29.33 -7.33
C GLN A 77 -13.69 -29.51 -7.55
N VAL A 78 -12.91 -29.03 -6.58
CA VAL A 78 -11.45 -29.12 -6.61
C VAL A 78 -10.90 -29.60 -5.27
N ARG A 79 -9.83 -30.40 -5.30
CA ARG A 79 -9.13 -30.88 -4.10
C ARG A 79 -7.62 -30.68 -4.20
N LEU A 80 -6.96 -30.58 -3.06
CA LEU A 80 -5.49 -30.54 -3.00
C LEU A 80 -4.91 -31.95 -3.07
N SER A 81 -3.71 -32.08 -3.64
CA SER A 81 -2.94 -33.31 -3.62
C SER A 81 -1.45 -33.02 -3.71
N ASN A 82 -0.62 -33.87 -3.11
CA ASN A 82 0.82 -33.85 -3.38
C ASN A 82 1.26 -34.84 -4.46
N GLN A 83 0.32 -35.59 -5.05
CA GLN A 83 0.60 -36.59 -6.06
C GLN A 83 -0.02 -36.21 -7.39
N ARG A 84 0.80 -36.20 -8.44
CA ARG A 84 0.34 -36.01 -9.81
C ARG A 84 -0.57 -37.20 -10.20
N PRO A 85 -1.76 -36.96 -10.77
CA PRO A 85 -2.66 -38.03 -11.19
C PRO A 85 -2.06 -38.84 -12.36
N ASP A 86 -2.24 -40.15 -12.36
CA ASP A 86 -1.67 -41.05 -13.39
C ASP A 86 -2.27 -40.86 -14.79
N LYS A 87 -3.56 -40.48 -14.86
CA LYS A 87 -4.32 -40.31 -16.11
C LYS A 87 -5.25 -39.09 -16.03
N PRO A 88 -4.72 -37.86 -16.12
CA PRO A 88 -5.57 -36.67 -16.20
C PRO A 88 -6.30 -36.60 -17.55
N ILE A 89 -7.51 -36.03 -17.57
CA ILE A 89 -8.23 -35.68 -18.80
C ILE A 89 -7.47 -34.57 -19.52
N ARG A 90 -7.10 -33.52 -18.78
CA ARG A 90 -6.27 -32.39 -19.26
C ARG A 90 -5.61 -31.66 -18.10
N GLU A 91 -4.61 -30.86 -18.45
CA GLU A 91 -3.95 -29.93 -17.54
C GLU A 91 -4.45 -28.50 -17.81
N LEU A 92 -4.78 -27.76 -16.75
CA LEU A 92 -5.11 -26.35 -16.80
C LEU A 92 -3.89 -25.54 -16.38
N ARG A 93 -3.55 -24.52 -17.17
CA ARG A 93 -2.49 -23.59 -16.80
C ARG A 93 -2.91 -22.75 -15.58
N PRO A 94 -2.11 -22.70 -14.50
CA PRO A 94 -2.34 -21.79 -13.38
C PRO A 94 -2.46 -20.33 -13.83
N MET A 95 -3.25 -19.52 -13.11
CA MET A 95 -3.33 -18.08 -13.36
C MET A 95 -2.05 -17.39 -12.92
N THR A 96 -1.41 -16.63 -13.80
CA THR A 96 -0.23 -15.85 -13.42
C THR A 96 -0.63 -14.63 -12.58
N ASP A 97 0.32 -14.06 -11.83
CA ASP A 97 0.06 -12.87 -11.01
C ASP A 97 -0.33 -11.65 -11.87
N ALA A 98 0.08 -11.63 -13.14
CA ALA A 98 -0.30 -10.65 -14.14
C ALA A 98 -1.77 -10.82 -14.62
N GLU A 99 -2.19 -12.07 -14.82
CA GLU A 99 -3.56 -12.36 -15.25
C GLU A 99 -4.60 -12.18 -14.13
N ALA A 100 -4.16 -11.90 -12.90
CA ALA A 100 -5.04 -11.87 -11.73
C ALA A 100 -6.17 -10.84 -11.85
N SER A 101 -5.97 -9.67 -12.44
CA SER A 101 -7.03 -8.66 -12.64
C SER A 101 -7.80 -8.83 -13.96
N SER A 102 -7.25 -9.60 -14.90
CA SER A 102 -7.74 -9.67 -16.28
C SER A 102 -9.21 -10.05 -16.33
N GLU A 103 -10.02 -9.10 -16.81
CA GLU A 103 -11.47 -9.21 -16.95
C GLU A 103 -12.20 -9.70 -15.69
N MET A 104 -11.58 -9.58 -14.51
CA MET A 104 -12.09 -10.09 -13.24
C MET A 104 -12.47 -11.58 -13.26
N ALA A 105 -11.87 -12.35 -14.16
CA ALA A 105 -12.31 -13.70 -14.45
C ALA A 105 -12.22 -14.61 -13.21
N GLY A 106 -13.32 -15.32 -12.93
CA GLY A 106 -13.41 -16.28 -11.83
C GLY A 106 -13.53 -15.70 -10.42
N LEU A 107 -13.69 -14.37 -10.27
CA LEU A 107 -13.95 -13.79 -8.95
C LEU A 107 -15.32 -14.22 -8.40
N PRO A 108 -15.40 -14.64 -7.12
CA PRO A 108 -16.68 -14.92 -6.48
C PRO A 108 -17.38 -13.60 -6.14
N LEU A 109 -18.32 -13.18 -6.98
CA LEU A 109 -19.07 -11.94 -6.80
C LEU A 109 -20.46 -12.22 -6.21
N ARG A 110 -20.87 -11.44 -5.20
CA ARG A 110 -22.28 -11.38 -4.80
C ARG A 110 -23.06 -10.64 -5.89
N THR A 111 -24.38 -10.82 -5.93
CA THR A 111 -25.26 -10.10 -6.88
C THR A 111 -25.09 -8.58 -6.78
N ILE A 112 -24.91 -8.06 -5.56
CA ILE A 112 -24.65 -6.64 -5.32
C ILE A 112 -23.29 -6.18 -5.87
N ASP A 113 -22.25 -7.00 -5.74
CA ASP A 113 -20.91 -6.71 -6.27
C ASP A 113 -20.95 -6.71 -7.80
N LEU A 114 -21.69 -7.67 -8.40
CA LEU A 114 -21.88 -7.73 -9.85
C LEU A 114 -22.61 -6.51 -10.40
N LEU A 115 -23.68 -6.05 -9.73
CA LEU A 115 -24.36 -4.81 -10.08
C LEU A 115 -23.42 -3.61 -9.95
N ASN A 116 -22.70 -3.51 -8.84
CA ASN A 116 -21.77 -2.42 -8.59
C ASN A 116 -20.70 -2.35 -9.69
N PHE A 117 -20.13 -3.51 -10.04
CA PHE A 117 -19.10 -3.62 -11.07
C PHE A 117 -19.61 -3.27 -12.46
N LEU A 118 -20.81 -3.77 -12.81
CA LEU A 118 -21.48 -3.43 -14.05
C LEU A 118 -21.65 -1.90 -14.17
N MET A 119 -22.11 -1.26 -13.10
CA MET A 119 -22.37 0.18 -13.06
C MET A 119 -21.11 1.03 -13.01
N SER A 120 -20.00 0.51 -12.49
CA SER A 120 -18.71 1.19 -12.56
C SER A 120 -18.09 1.11 -13.96
N ARG A 121 -18.21 -0.04 -14.65
CA ARG A 121 -17.64 -0.23 -15.99
C ARG A 121 -18.50 0.40 -17.10
N TYR A 122 -19.82 0.37 -16.95
CA TYR A 122 -20.77 0.91 -17.90
C TYR A 122 -21.71 1.92 -17.23
N PRO A 123 -21.20 3.09 -16.83
CA PRO A 123 -21.95 4.06 -16.03
C PRO A 123 -23.23 4.57 -16.71
N ASP A 124 -23.24 4.61 -18.05
CA ASP A 124 -24.36 5.10 -18.85
C ASP A 124 -25.36 4.01 -19.26
N CYS A 125 -25.20 2.76 -18.78
CA CYS A 125 -26.09 1.66 -19.19
C CYS A 125 -27.51 1.78 -18.62
N GLY A 126 -27.73 2.63 -17.61
CA GLY A 126 -29.04 2.89 -17.02
C GLY A 126 -29.63 1.73 -16.21
N VAL A 127 -28.87 0.65 -16.00
CA VAL A 127 -29.30 -0.46 -15.14
C VAL A 127 -29.36 0.03 -13.68
N THR A 128 -30.39 -0.41 -12.97
CA THR A 128 -30.64 0.00 -11.57
C THR A 128 -30.73 -1.19 -10.63
N ASP A 129 -30.97 -2.39 -11.16
CA ASP A 129 -31.14 -3.60 -10.38
C ASP A 129 -30.67 -4.82 -11.18
N LEU A 130 -30.17 -5.84 -10.49
CA LEU A 130 -29.72 -7.09 -11.07
C LEU A 130 -30.14 -8.24 -10.15
N THR A 131 -30.78 -9.26 -10.73
CA THR A 131 -31.06 -10.52 -10.04
C THR A 131 -30.68 -11.70 -10.92
N THR A 132 -30.36 -12.82 -10.28
CA THR A 132 -29.97 -14.06 -10.97
C THR A 132 -30.93 -15.18 -10.61
N ASP A 133 -31.52 -15.82 -11.61
CA ASP A 133 -32.35 -17.01 -11.45
C ASP A 133 -31.52 -18.25 -11.79
N SER A 134 -31.00 -18.91 -10.76
CA SER A 134 -30.16 -20.10 -10.94
C SER A 134 -30.93 -21.32 -11.46
N ARG A 135 -32.25 -21.38 -11.27
CA ARG A 135 -33.09 -22.50 -11.75
C ARG A 135 -33.29 -22.41 -13.26
N HIS A 136 -33.53 -21.20 -13.76
CA HIS A 136 -33.74 -20.93 -15.18
C HIS A 136 -32.48 -20.47 -15.90
N ARG A 137 -31.34 -20.34 -15.19
CA ARG A 137 -30.07 -19.81 -15.68
C ARG A 137 -30.26 -18.48 -16.42
N GLN A 138 -30.92 -17.53 -15.76
CA GLN A 138 -31.28 -16.25 -16.36
C GLN A 138 -30.74 -15.10 -15.50
N VAL A 139 -30.28 -14.04 -16.14
CA VAL A 139 -29.96 -12.76 -15.47
C VAL A 139 -31.09 -11.80 -15.78
N ARG A 140 -31.72 -11.22 -14.75
CA ARG A 140 -32.74 -10.19 -14.93
C ARG A 140 -32.18 -8.84 -14.51
N LEU A 141 -32.21 -7.90 -15.44
CA LEU A 141 -31.81 -6.51 -15.25
C LEU A 141 -33.06 -5.64 -15.18
N LYS A 142 -33.07 -4.63 -14.31
CA LYS A 142 -34.12 -3.60 -14.33
C LYS A 142 -33.53 -2.25 -14.70
N ALA A 143 -34.21 -1.55 -15.58
CA ALA A 143 -33.84 -0.19 -16.00
C ALA A 143 -35.08 0.72 -16.05
N PRO A 144 -34.93 2.03 -15.77
CA PRO A 144 -36.02 2.99 -15.84
C PRO A 144 -36.40 3.35 -17.29
N ALA A 145 -35.51 3.06 -18.24
CA ALA A 145 -35.69 3.28 -19.66
C ALA A 145 -35.11 2.07 -20.44
N PRO A 146 -35.53 1.87 -21.70
CA PRO A 146 -34.91 0.86 -22.56
C PRO A 146 -33.40 1.07 -22.70
N VAL A 147 -32.65 -0.02 -22.62
CA VAL A 147 -31.20 -0.05 -22.87
C VAL A 147 -30.97 -0.36 -24.35
N THR A 148 -30.01 0.30 -24.98
CA THR A 148 -29.71 0.05 -26.41
C THR A 148 -29.17 -1.36 -26.63
N SER A 149 -29.43 -1.94 -27.81
CA SER A 149 -28.96 -3.30 -28.16
C SER A 149 -27.44 -3.44 -28.04
N ARG A 150 -26.67 -2.43 -28.46
CA ARG A 150 -25.21 -2.41 -28.32
C ARG A 150 -24.76 -2.54 -26.87
N VAL A 151 -25.36 -1.77 -25.96
CA VAL A 151 -25.03 -1.83 -24.54
C VAL A 151 -25.40 -3.20 -23.95
N LEU A 152 -26.53 -3.79 -24.35
CA LEU A 152 -26.89 -5.15 -23.92
C LEU A 152 -25.91 -6.22 -24.43
N GLU A 153 -25.39 -6.06 -25.66
CA GLU A 153 -24.34 -6.93 -26.20
C GLU A 153 -23.03 -6.82 -25.41
N ASP A 154 -22.64 -5.59 -25.05
CA ASP A 154 -21.46 -5.31 -24.23
C ASP A 154 -21.60 -5.91 -22.81
N ILE A 155 -22.79 -5.76 -22.20
CA ILE A 155 -23.10 -6.38 -20.90
C ILE A 155 -23.05 -7.90 -20.99
N ALA A 156 -23.63 -8.49 -22.04
CA ALA A 156 -23.58 -9.93 -22.25
C ALA A 156 -22.15 -10.42 -22.46
N ALA A 157 -21.33 -9.68 -23.20
CA ALA A 157 -19.91 -9.99 -23.36
C ALA A 157 -19.18 -9.95 -22.02
N PHE A 158 -19.43 -8.92 -21.20
CA PHE A 158 -18.88 -8.81 -19.86
C PHE A 158 -19.31 -9.95 -18.93
N PHE A 159 -20.59 -10.35 -18.92
CA PHE A 159 -21.00 -11.50 -18.12
C PHE A 159 -20.36 -12.80 -18.60
N ARG A 160 -20.16 -12.98 -19.91
CA ARG A 160 -19.40 -14.13 -20.43
C ARG A 160 -17.95 -14.16 -19.94
N THR A 161 -17.26 -13.01 -19.82
CA THR A 161 -15.89 -12.99 -19.28
C THR A 161 -15.83 -13.37 -17.81
N LEU A 162 -16.88 -13.03 -17.04
CA LEU A 162 -17.06 -13.49 -15.66
C LEU A 162 -17.50 -14.95 -15.53
N GLY A 163 -17.79 -15.62 -16.64
CA GLY A 163 -18.26 -17.00 -16.68
C GLY A 163 -19.78 -17.17 -16.54
N LEU A 164 -20.54 -16.09 -16.66
CA LEU A 164 -21.99 -16.07 -16.58
C LEU A 164 -22.61 -15.96 -17.99
N ASP A 165 -22.57 -17.06 -18.75
CA ASP A 165 -23.18 -17.13 -20.09
C ASP A 165 -24.68 -17.48 -20.00
N TRP A 166 -25.42 -16.66 -19.27
CA TRP A 166 -26.85 -16.83 -19.02
C TRP A 166 -27.63 -15.81 -19.87
N PRO A 167 -28.78 -16.18 -20.45
CA PRO A 167 -29.65 -15.23 -21.12
C PRO A 167 -30.00 -14.04 -20.22
N ILE A 168 -29.93 -12.83 -20.80
CA ILE A 168 -30.28 -11.58 -20.14
C ILE A 168 -31.72 -11.22 -20.47
N ASP A 169 -32.48 -10.91 -19.44
CA ASP A 169 -33.84 -10.38 -19.51
C ASP A 169 -33.85 -8.95 -18.97
N LEU A 170 -34.46 -8.02 -19.71
CA LEU A 170 -34.49 -6.61 -19.35
C LEU A 170 -35.93 -6.18 -19.05
N ASP A 171 -36.19 -5.92 -17.77
CA ASP A 171 -37.44 -5.35 -17.31
C ASP A 171 -37.36 -3.82 -17.28
N VAL A 172 -38.14 -3.16 -18.12
CA VAL A 172 -38.29 -1.69 -18.07
C VAL A 172 -39.34 -1.34 -17.03
N VAL A 173 -38.89 -0.89 -15.85
CA VAL A 173 -39.75 -0.58 -14.70
C VAL A 173 -39.59 0.88 -14.33
N LYS A 174 -40.69 1.61 -14.09
CA LYS A 174 -40.63 3.00 -13.60
C LYS A 174 -39.76 3.08 -12.35
N ALA A 175 -38.78 3.99 -12.38
CA ALA A 175 -37.72 4.13 -11.37
C ALA A 175 -38.25 4.03 -9.93
N GLY A 176 -37.99 2.90 -9.28
CA GLY A 176 -37.96 2.76 -7.83
C GLY A 176 -36.51 2.90 -7.34
N ARG A 177 -36.31 3.17 -6.05
CA ARG A 177 -34.96 3.04 -5.47
C ARG A 177 -34.45 1.62 -5.70
N PRO A 178 -33.17 1.42 -6.10
CA PRO A 178 -32.59 0.08 -6.17
C PRO A 178 -32.79 -0.62 -4.83
N GLN A 179 -33.46 -1.77 -4.85
CA GLN A 179 -33.84 -2.49 -3.63
C GLN A 179 -32.59 -2.94 -2.87
N HIS A 180 -31.51 -3.24 -3.59
CA HIS A 180 -30.22 -3.68 -3.04
C HIS A 180 -29.39 -2.57 -2.40
N MET A 181 -29.64 -1.28 -2.70
CA MET A 181 -28.92 -0.18 -2.03
C MET A 181 -29.21 -0.13 -0.53
N GLN A 182 -30.27 -0.79 -0.07
CA GLN A 182 -30.64 -0.90 1.35
C GLN A 182 -29.96 -2.10 2.05
N ALA A 183 -29.36 -3.03 1.32
CA ALA A 183 -28.85 -4.29 1.89
C ALA A 183 -27.41 -4.21 2.38
N GLU A 184 -26.56 -3.35 1.77
CA GLU A 184 -25.18 -3.20 2.22
C GLU A 184 -25.13 -2.24 3.41
N THR A 185 -24.74 -2.77 4.57
CA THR A 185 -24.68 -2.03 5.84
C THR A 185 -23.30 -1.47 6.11
N ASN A 186 -22.27 -1.89 5.35
CA ASN A 186 -20.92 -1.38 5.52
C ASN A 186 -20.79 0.05 4.96
N PRO A 187 -20.59 1.08 5.82
CA PRO A 187 -20.46 2.45 5.36
C PRO A 187 -19.19 2.71 4.54
N MET A 188 -18.23 1.77 4.56
CA MET A 188 -16.98 1.88 3.81
C MET A 188 -17.05 1.26 2.42
N PHE A 189 -18.13 0.55 2.08
CA PHE A 189 -18.32 -0.01 0.75
C PHE A 189 -18.30 1.09 -0.33
N ILE A 190 -17.61 0.85 -1.45
CA ILE A 190 -17.48 1.81 -2.54
C ILE A 190 -18.55 1.51 -3.60
N TRP A 191 -19.65 2.25 -3.51
CA TRP A 191 -20.68 2.24 -4.54
C TRP A 191 -20.20 2.90 -5.83
N ALA A 192 -20.62 2.33 -6.96
CA ALA A 192 -20.41 2.88 -8.28
C ALA A 192 -20.92 4.32 -8.35
N ALA A 193 -20.19 5.20 -9.01
CA ALA A 193 -20.56 6.61 -9.09
C ALA A 193 -21.94 6.79 -9.74
N ALA A 194 -22.28 5.94 -10.72
CA ALA A 194 -23.57 5.91 -11.38
C ALA A 194 -24.75 5.51 -10.47
N LEU A 195 -24.49 4.80 -9.36
CA LEU A 195 -25.51 4.42 -8.37
C LEU A 195 -25.70 5.48 -7.28
N ARG A 196 -24.82 6.47 -7.18
CA ARG A 196 -24.87 7.51 -6.15
C ARG A 196 -25.75 8.68 -6.60
N ARG A 197 -26.53 9.23 -5.67
CA ARG A 197 -27.39 10.40 -5.90
C ARG A 197 -26.51 11.65 -6.04
N ALA A 198 -26.12 11.97 -7.28
CA ALA A 198 -25.24 13.09 -7.64
C ALA A 198 -23.79 12.93 -7.17
N ALA A 199 -23.12 11.87 -7.65
CA ALA A 199 -21.66 11.77 -7.52
C ALA A 199 -20.96 13.01 -8.14
N PRO A 200 -19.99 13.63 -7.45
CA PRO A 200 -19.16 14.68 -8.01
C PRO A 200 -18.38 14.21 -9.24
N ARG A 201 -17.93 15.16 -10.07
CA ARG A 201 -17.13 14.85 -11.28
C ARG A 201 -15.84 14.10 -10.94
N HIS A 202 -15.09 14.56 -9.95
CA HIS A 202 -13.82 13.93 -9.55
C HIS A 202 -14.00 12.48 -9.08
N VAL A 203 -15.15 12.12 -8.49
CA VAL A 203 -15.47 10.73 -8.11
C VAL A 203 -15.67 9.83 -9.32
N ARG A 204 -16.30 10.34 -10.39
CA ARG A 204 -16.45 9.60 -11.65
C ARG A 204 -15.09 9.40 -12.33
N GLU A 205 -14.24 10.42 -12.31
CA GLU A 205 -12.89 10.35 -12.87
C GLU A 205 -11.99 9.39 -12.06
N ASP A 206 -12.11 9.38 -10.73
CA ASP A 206 -11.45 8.43 -9.82
C ASP A 206 -11.85 6.97 -10.10
N GLU A 207 -13.14 6.74 -10.34
CA GLU A 207 -13.66 5.42 -10.71
C GLU A 207 -13.17 4.97 -12.09
N ALA A 208 -13.25 5.85 -13.10
CA ALA A 208 -12.75 5.56 -14.44
C ALA A 208 -11.25 5.23 -14.42
N PHE A 209 -10.44 6.03 -13.73
CA PHE A 209 -9.00 5.77 -13.58
C PHE A 209 -8.72 4.37 -13.06
N TRP A 210 -9.43 3.93 -12.03
CA TRP A 210 -9.24 2.58 -11.47
C TRP A 210 -9.55 1.49 -12.49
N PHE A 211 -10.73 1.50 -13.11
CA PHE A 211 -11.15 0.43 -14.01
C PHE A 211 -10.38 0.42 -15.33
N ASP A 212 -9.97 1.59 -15.83
CA ASP A 212 -9.19 1.72 -17.06
C ASP A 212 -7.74 1.22 -16.89
N ASN A 213 -7.20 1.23 -15.67
CA ASN A 213 -5.78 0.95 -15.42
C ASN A 213 -5.52 -0.28 -14.56
N ILE A 214 -6.55 -0.98 -14.07
CA ILE A 214 -6.36 -2.04 -13.07
C ILE A 214 -5.44 -3.18 -13.56
N ASP A 215 -5.50 -3.52 -14.84
CA ASP A 215 -4.64 -4.55 -15.43
C ASP A 215 -3.18 -4.08 -15.52
N GLU A 216 -2.96 -2.83 -15.93
CA GLU A 216 -1.61 -2.25 -15.97
C GLU A 216 -1.01 -2.11 -14.56
N ILE A 217 -1.83 -1.83 -13.55
CA ILE A 217 -1.45 -1.77 -12.14
C ILE A 217 -1.08 -3.18 -11.64
N ALA A 218 -1.95 -4.16 -11.83
CA ALA A 218 -1.73 -5.54 -11.37
C ALA A 218 -0.49 -6.18 -12.01
N ASN A 219 -0.22 -5.86 -13.27
CA ASN A 219 0.95 -6.30 -14.01
C ASN A 219 2.24 -5.64 -13.55
N GLY A 220 2.16 -4.49 -12.88
CA GLY A 220 3.30 -3.69 -12.46
C GLY A 220 3.85 -2.76 -13.56
N ASN A 221 3.09 -2.55 -14.63
CA ASN A 221 3.46 -1.66 -15.74
C ASN A 221 3.17 -0.19 -15.40
N LEU A 222 2.06 0.07 -14.70
CA LEU A 222 1.73 1.38 -14.16
C LEU A 222 2.24 1.49 -12.72
N VAL A 223 3.43 2.07 -12.57
CA VAL A 223 4.03 2.35 -11.26
C VAL A 223 3.53 3.67 -10.67
N VAL A 224 3.61 3.81 -9.35
CA VAL A 224 3.09 4.96 -8.60
C VAL A 224 3.57 6.31 -9.15
N ASP A 225 4.84 6.44 -9.51
CA ASP A 225 5.40 7.70 -10.03
C ASP A 225 4.82 8.15 -11.38
N ARG A 226 4.05 7.28 -12.06
CA ARG A 226 3.36 7.59 -13.31
C ARG A 226 1.89 7.99 -13.10
N PHE A 227 1.40 7.98 -11.87
CA PHE A 227 0.02 8.39 -11.58
C PHE A 227 -0.16 9.89 -11.85
N PRO A 228 -1.36 10.32 -12.27
CA PRO A 228 -1.64 11.74 -12.48
C PRO A 228 -1.30 12.57 -11.23
N GLY A 229 -0.60 13.70 -11.42
CA GLY A 229 -0.20 14.58 -10.33
C GLY A 229 1.07 14.16 -9.57
N MET A 230 1.56 12.93 -9.74
CA MET A 230 2.82 12.51 -9.10
C MET A 230 4.04 13.14 -9.78
N LYS A 231 4.98 13.65 -8.99
CA LYS A 231 6.25 14.20 -9.48
C LYS A 231 7.42 13.39 -8.96
N PRO A 232 8.21 12.71 -9.82
CA PRO A 232 9.36 11.94 -9.36
C PRO A 232 10.39 12.80 -8.62
N GLY A 233 11.03 12.24 -7.59
CA GLY A 233 12.12 12.90 -6.86
C GLY A 233 11.69 14.04 -5.92
N THR A 234 10.39 14.25 -5.71
CA THR A 234 9.88 15.18 -4.69
C THR A 234 9.85 14.54 -3.31
N PHE A 235 10.18 15.31 -2.29
CA PHE A 235 10.01 14.90 -0.91
C PHE A 235 8.60 15.17 -0.42
N ARG A 236 7.94 14.11 0.04
CA ARG A 236 6.52 14.13 0.42
C ARG A 236 6.36 13.85 1.91
N CYS A 237 5.32 14.41 2.52
CA CYS A 237 4.79 13.89 3.78
C CYS A 237 3.31 13.51 3.61
N TYR A 238 2.85 12.60 4.47
CA TYR A 238 1.47 12.20 4.56
C TYR A 238 0.91 12.50 5.96
N LEU A 239 -0.24 13.16 6.00
CA LEU A 239 -0.96 13.54 7.21
C LEU A 239 -2.38 12.95 7.18
N ASP A 240 -2.79 12.26 8.23
CA ASP A 240 -4.19 11.91 8.42
C ASP A 240 -4.88 12.93 9.33
N LEU A 241 -5.63 13.86 8.73
CA LEU A 241 -6.33 14.92 9.46
C LEU A 241 -7.80 14.56 9.75
N THR A 242 -8.23 13.32 9.47
CA THR A 242 -9.65 12.93 9.63
C THR A 242 -10.16 13.07 11.05
N LEU A 243 -9.28 12.98 12.06
CA LEU A 243 -9.58 13.16 13.49
C LEU A 243 -9.05 14.51 14.01
N GLY A 244 -9.47 15.61 13.37
CA GLY A 244 -9.33 16.97 13.92
C GLY A 244 -7.96 17.64 13.76
N GLY A 245 -6.92 16.94 13.29
CA GLY A 245 -5.67 17.55 12.78
C GLY A 245 -4.81 18.35 13.78
N ASP A 246 -5.13 18.34 15.07
CA ASP A 246 -4.49 19.19 16.10
C ASP A 246 -3.02 18.83 16.40
N HIS A 247 -2.56 17.71 15.87
CA HIS A 247 -1.22 17.18 16.11
C HIS A 247 -0.18 17.87 15.23
N VAL A 248 -0.57 18.52 14.14
CA VAL A 248 0.38 19.03 13.14
C VAL A 248 0.03 20.44 12.71
N ASN A 249 1.02 21.32 12.60
CA ASN A 249 0.88 22.62 11.98
C ASN A 249 1.22 22.51 10.48
N LEU A 250 0.27 22.85 9.59
CA LEU A 250 0.46 22.76 8.14
C LEU A 250 1.64 23.62 7.65
N ARG A 251 1.88 24.79 8.25
CA ARG A 251 3.04 25.63 7.90
C ARG A 251 4.35 24.91 8.22
N GLN A 252 4.41 24.18 9.35
CA GLN A 252 5.60 23.40 9.70
C GLN A 252 5.93 22.35 8.65
N VAL A 253 4.96 21.57 8.20
CA VAL A 253 5.24 20.53 7.19
C VAL A 253 5.52 21.14 5.81
N LEU A 254 4.85 22.23 5.44
CA LEU A 254 5.15 22.95 4.19
C LEU A 254 6.56 23.56 4.20
N MET A 255 7.12 23.88 5.37
CA MET A 255 8.52 24.29 5.48
C MET A 255 9.51 23.14 5.20
N LEU A 256 9.08 21.90 5.42
CA LEU A 256 9.95 20.71 5.40
C LEU A 256 9.82 19.91 4.09
N TYR A 257 8.66 19.95 3.44
CA TYR A 257 8.33 19.08 2.31
C TYR A 257 8.01 19.85 1.04
N ASP A 258 8.32 19.21 -0.10
CA ASP A 258 7.97 19.76 -1.41
C ASP A 258 6.46 19.66 -1.61
N GLU A 259 5.88 18.51 -1.27
CA GLU A 259 4.44 18.24 -1.36
C GLU A 259 3.92 17.63 -0.05
N VAL A 260 2.79 18.14 0.42
CA VAL A 260 2.06 17.62 1.58
C VAL A 260 0.83 16.89 1.06
N TRP A 261 0.74 15.60 1.34
CA TRP A 261 -0.45 14.80 1.10
C TRP A 261 -1.25 14.69 2.38
N CYS A 262 -2.57 14.88 2.33
CA CYS A 262 -3.39 14.67 3.52
C CYS A 262 -4.75 14.05 3.25
N SER A 263 -5.23 13.28 4.23
CA SER A 263 -6.67 13.04 4.36
C SER A 263 -7.30 14.24 5.05
N LEU A 264 -8.31 14.86 4.42
CA LEU A 264 -8.98 16.02 4.98
C LEU A 264 -9.77 15.68 6.25
N PRO A 265 -9.97 16.67 7.15
CA PRO A 265 -10.93 16.54 8.25
C PRO A 265 -12.32 16.18 7.75
N LEU A 266 -13.11 15.51 8.60
CA LEU A 266 -14.53 15.29 8.34
C LEU A 266 -15.24 16.63 8.17
N ALA A 267 -16.37 16.63 7.46
CA ALA A 267 -17.08 17.88 7.10
C ALA A 267 -17.39 18.78 8.31
N HIS A 268 -17.69 18.19 9.47
CA HIS A 268 -17.99 18.93 10.70
C HIS A 268 -16.74 19.46 11.42
N ASP A 269 -15.56 18.92 11.12
CA ASP A 269 -14.29 19.29 11.74
C ASP A 269 -13.42 20.20 10.86
N LEU A 270 -13.80 20.42 9.59
CA LEU A 270 -13.03 21.24 8.65
C LEU A 270 -12.88 22.70 9.11
N GLU A 271 -13.98 23.38 9.44
CA GLU A 271 -13.91 24.78 9.90
C GLU A 271 -13.17 24.91 11.24
N PRO A 272 -13.48 24.10 12.28
CA PRO A 272 -12.71 24.13 13.52
C PRO A 272 -11.21 23.89 13.31
N PHE A 273 -10.82 22.99 12.39
CA PHE A 273 -9.43 22.75 12.04
C PHE A 273 -8.78 24.00 11.42
N LEU A 274 -9.45 24.62 10.43
CA LEU A 274 -8.96 25.83 9.77
C LEU A 274 -8.77 26.99 10.75
N GLU A 275 -9.75 27.23 11.61
CA GLU A 275 -9.70 28.27 12.64
C GLU A 275 -8.52 28.07 13.58
N ARG A 276 -8.31 26.84 14.08
CA ARG A 276 -7.18 26.51 14.99
C ARG A 276 -5.82 26.68 14.34
N GLN A 277 -5.72 26.49 13.02
CA GLN A 277 -4.48 26.68 12.27
C GLN A 277 -4.29 28.12 11.76
N HIS A 278 -5.26 29.02 12.03
CA HIS A 278 -5.32 30.35 11.42
C HIS A 278 -5.19 30.27 9.89
N LEU A 279 -6.06 29.46 9.29
CA LEU A 279 -6.18 29.23 7.86
C LEU A 279 -7.61 29.45 7.42
N THR A 280 -7.79 29.72 6.13
CA THR A 280 -9.06 29.79 5.43
C THR A 280 -9.14 28.69 4.37
N ARG A 281 -10.34 28.48 3.81
CA ARG A 281 -10.51 27.59 2.66
C ARG A 281 -9.68 28.04 1.45
N ASP A 282 -9.60 29.35 1.22
CA ASP A 282 -8.81 29.93 0.12
C ASP A 282 -7.31 29.68 0.32
N ASP A 283 -6.82 29.67 1.57
CA ASP A 283 -5.43 29.31 1.86
C ASP A 283 -5.12 27.89 1.40
N LEU A 284 -6.00 26.92 1.70
CA LEU A 284 -5.85 25.55 1.21
C LEU A 284 -5.92 25.47 -0.32
N LEU A 285 -6.83 26.20 -0.96
CA LEU A 285 -6.91 26.26 -2.43
C LEU A 285 -5.65 26.87 -3.06
N ASN A 286 -5.01 27.83 -2.39
CA ASN A 286 -3.73 28.40 -2.82
C ASN A 286 -2.58 27.39 -2.67
N MET A 287 -2.57 26.60 -1.59
CA MET A 287 -1.61 25.49 -1.44
C MET A 287 -1.81 24.41 -2.52
N VAL A 288 -3.05 24.09 -2.88
CA VAL A 288 -3.38 23.18 -3.99
C VAL A 288 -2.89 23.76 -5.32
N SER A 289 -3.24 25.01 -5.62
CA SER A 289 -2.89 25.67 -6.88
C SER A 289 -1.37 25.81 -7.08
N SER A 290 -0.61 25.94 -5.98
CA SER A 290 0.86 25.96 -6.01
C SER A 290 1.49 24.56 -6.08
N GLY A 291 0.67 23.50 -6.08
CA GLY A 291 1.10 22.10 -6.10
C GLY A 291 1.81 21.66 -4.83
N ARG A 292 1.54 22.34 -3.70
CA ARG A 292 2.15 22.08 -2.39
C ARG A 292 1.27 21.23 -1.48
N LEU A 293 -0.05 21.23 -1.72
CA LEU A 293 -1.03 20.41 -1.01
C LEU A 293 -1.78 19.50 -1.98
N ARG A 294 -1.90 18.23 -1.62
CA ARG A 294 -2.68 17.21 -2.34
C ARG A 294 -3.51 16.39 -1.35
N ILE A 295 -4.61 15.85 -1.81
CA ILE A 295 -5.62 15.18 -0.99
C ILE A 295 -5.62 13.68 -1.30
N VAL A 296 -5.67 12.86 -0.25
CA VAL A 296 -5.96 11.43 -0.32
C VAL A 296 -7.27 11.19 0.42
N SER A 297 -8.26 10.56 -0.21
CA SER A 297 -9.51 10.21 0.46
C SER A 297 -9.42 8.82 1.09
N THR A 298 -9.43 8.78 2.42
CA THR A 298 -9.57 7.55 3.22
C THR A 298 -10.99 7.33 3.75
N GLN A 299 -11.87 8.32 3.57
CA GLN A 299 -13.27 8.32 4.00
C GLN A 299 -14.19 8.42 2.78
N PRO A 300 -15.43 7.89 2.87
CA PRO A 300 -16.47 8.20 1.89
C PRO A 300 -16.61 9.70 1.69
N GLU A 301 -16.72 10.14 0.45
CA GLU A 301 -16.74 11.55 0.09
C GLU A 301 -17.95 12.26 0.73
N GLU A 302 -19.05 11.53 0.98
CA GLU A 302 -20.22 12.00 1.73
C GLU A 302 -19.95 12.40 3.19
N ARG A 303 -18.85 11.93 3.78
CA ARG A 303 -18.42 12.32 5.13
C ARG A 303 -17.51 13.55 5.13
N LEU A 304 -17.08 13.99 3.95
CA LEU A 304 -16.25 15.17 3.73
C LEU A 304 -17.12 16.31 3.19
N ASP A 305 -16.56 17.53 3.12
CA ASP A 305 -17.24 18.65 2.46
C ASP A 305 -17.12 18.49 0.94
N ILE A 306 -18.14 17.88 0.33
CA ILE A 306 -18.21 17.61 -1.11
C ILE A 306 -18.00 18.89 -1.94
N ARG A 307 -18.60 20.01 -1.54
CA ARG A 307 -18.48 21.27 -2.30
C ARG A 307 -17.04 21.79 -2.27
N PHE A 308 -16.37 21.60 -1.14
CA PHE A 308 -14.96 21.96 -1.04
C PHE A 308 -14.06 21.03 -1.86
N LEU A 309 -14.34 19.73 -1.88
CA LEU A 309 -13.64 18.79 -2.77
C LEU A 309 -13.84 19.15 -4.25
N GLU A 310 -15.04 19.57 -4.65
CA GLU A 310 -15.29 20.09 -6.00
C GLU A 310 -14.46 21.34 -6.29
N ALA A 311 -14.42 22.31 -5.37
CA ALA A 311 -13.59 23.49 -5.51
C ALA A 311 -12.09 23.16 -5.66
N ILE A 312 -11.58 22.17 -4.92
CA ILE A 312 -10.20 21.68 -5.06
C ILE A 312 -9.98 21.07 -6.46
N ALA A 313 -10.89 20.19 -6.90
CA ALA A 313 -10.80 19.54 -8.21
C ALA A 313 -10.89 20.53 -9.38
N GLU A 314 -11.64 21.63 -9.22
CA GLU A 314 -11.70 22.72 -10.20
C GLU A 314 -10.38 23.50 -10.30
N ARG A 315 -9.60 23.59 -9.21
CA ARG A 315 -8.28 24.24 -9.21
C ARG A 315 -7.20 23.35 -9.82
N ASP A 316 -7.17 22.08 -9.44
CA ASP A 316 -6.28 21.07 -10.01
C ASP A 316 -6.98 19.70 -10.01
N PRO A 317 -7.38 19.19 -11.19
CA PRO A 317 -8.03 17.88 -11.31
C PRO A 317 -7.18 16.70 -10.81
N THR A 318 -5.86 16.88 -10.69
CA THR A 318 -4.92 15.85 -10.22
C THR A 318 -4.61 15.96 -8.73
N ALA A 319 -5.17 16.94 -8.03
CA ALA A 319 -4.86 17.18 -6.62
C ALA A 319 -5.56 16.22 -5.67
N ILE A 320 -6.57 15.46 -6.12
CA ILE A 320 -7.35 14.55 -5.28
C ILE A 320 -7.17 13.12 -5.76
N PHE A 321 -6.68 12.27 -4.88
CA PHE A 321 -6.82 10.83 -5.02
C PHE A 321 -8.03 10.40 -4.22
N GLY A 322 -9.11 10.03 -4.91
CA GLY A 322 -10.30 9.46 -4.30
C GLY A 322 -10.02 8.06 -3.75
N ARG A 323 -11.05 7.40 -3.21
CA ARG A 323 -10.86 6.06 -2.61
C ARG A 323 -10.42 5.01 -3.63
N ARG A 324 -10.80 5.12 -4.91
CA ARG A 324 -10.40 4.17 -5.96
C ARG A 324 -8.97 4.44 -6.42
N THR A 325 -8.56 5.69 -6.64
CA THR A 325 -7.16 6.01 -6.96
C THR A 325 -6.23 5.69 -5.80
N THR A 326 -6.66 5.90 -4.56
CA THR A 326 -5.91 5.48 -3.37
C THR A 326 -5.75 3.96 -3.32
N ALA A 327 -6.79 3.19 -3.68
CA ALA A 327 -6.69 1.74 -3.82
C ALA A 327 -5.69 1.34 -4.92
N ALA A 328 -5.71 2.04 -6.07
CA ALA A 328 -4.75 1.85 -7.17
C ALA A 328 -3.33 2.11 -6.71
N LEU A 329 -3.14 3.17 -5.94
CA LEU A 329 -1.86 3.55 -5.36
C LEU A 329 -1.30 2.42 -4.48
N LEU A 330 -2.11 1.87 -3.57
CA LEU A 330 -1.71 0.75 -2.72
C LEU A 330 -1.40 -0.52 -3.52
N MET A 331 -2.22 -0.84 -4.51
CA MET A 331 -2.03 -2.03 -5.34
C MET A 331 -0.79 -1.90 -6.22
N ALA A 332 -0.54 -0.73 -6.82
CA ALA A 332 0.62 -0.44 -7.65
C ALA A 332 1.91 -0.54 -6.84
N ASP A 333 1.93 -0.01 -5.62
CA ASP A 333 3.10 -0.10 -4.73
C ASP A 333 3.46 -1.55 -4.39
N VAL A 334 2.46 -2.35 -4.02
CA VAL A 334 2.68 -3.77 -3.72
C VAL A 334 3.12 -4.53 -4.97
N ALA A 335 2.50 -4.28 -6.13
CA ALA A 335 2.88 -4.92 -7.39
C ALA A 335 4.33 -4.56 -7.80
N GLN A 336 4.72 -3.29 -7.64
CA GLN A 336 6.07 -2.81 -7.87
C GLN A 336 7.07 -3.45 -6.91
N THR A 337 6.78 -3.44 -5.61
CA THR A 337 7.63 -4.02 -4.56
C THR A 337 7.85 -5.52 -4.81
N ALA A 338 6.78 -6.24 -5.17
CA ALA A 338 6.88 -7.63 -5.58
C ALA A 338 7.70 -7.81 -6.86
N GLY A 339 7.51 -6.96 -7.88
CA GLY A 339 8.23 -7.06 -9.15
C GLY A 339 9.75 -6.93 -9.02
N ILE A 340 10.23 -6.17 -8.03
CA ILE A 340 11.67 -5.91 -7.83
C ILE A 340 12.34 -6.80 -6.78
N SER A 341 11.57 -7.43 -5.87
CA SER A 341 12.11 -8.16 -4.72
C SER A 341 12.92 -9.40 -5.09
N HIS A 342 14.07 -9.59 -4.41
CA HIS A 342 14.91 -10.79 -4.58
C HIS A 342 14.18 -12.09 -4.22
N VAL A 343 13.30 -12.05 -3.22
CA VAL A 343 12.57 -13.23 -2.74
C VAL A 343 11.61 -13.77 -3.81
N ASN A 344 11.28 -12.95 -4.82
CA ASN A 344 10.45 -13.36 -5.95
C ASN A 344 11.23 -14.00 -7.10
N ASN A 345 12.54 -14.21 -6.95
CA ASN A 345 13.29 -15.06 -7.87
C ASN A 345 12.75 -16.50 -7.77
N PRO A 346 12.27 -17.10 -8.88
CA PRO A 346 11.76 -18.48 -8.88
C PRO A 346 12.74 -19.51 -8.31
N ALA A 347 14.04 -19.27 -8.45
CA ALA A 347 15.09 -20.13 -7.89
C ALA A 347 15.15 -20.09 -6.35
N LEU A 348 14.71 -18.99 -5.72
CA LEU A 348 14.71 -18.80 -4.27
C LEU A 348 13.34 -19.13 -3.64
N GLN A 349 12.24 -19.03 -4.39
CA GLN A 349 10.89 -19.36 -3.89
C GLN A 349 10.78 -20.81 -3.39
N GLY A 350 11.38 -21.77 -4.12
CA GLY A 350 11.41 -23.17 -3.70
C GLY A 350 12.23 -23.43 -2.42
N LEU A 351 13.09 -22.48 -2.02
CA LEU A 351 13.92 -22.56 -0.82
C LEU A 351 13.26 -21.89 0.39
N ALA A 352 12.24 -21.05 0.19
CA ALA A 352 11.59 -20.29 1.27
C ALA A 352 10.98 -21.20 2.36
N GLY A 353 10.31 -22.29 1.95
CA GLY A 353 9.73 -23.27 2.88
C GLY A 353 10.78 -23.99 3.74
N PRO A 354 11.81 -24.62 3.13
CA PRO A 354 12.93 -25.23 3.86
C PRO A 354 13.67 -24.25 4.77
N ILE A 355 13.97 -23.03 4.31
CA ILE A 355 14.64 -22.00 5.12
C ILE A 355 13.75 -21.63 6.32
N ALA A 356 12.46 -21.40 6.11
CA ALA A 356 11.55 -21.04 7.19
C ALA A 356 11.41 -22.13 8.25
N LYS A 357 11.40 -23.42 7.85
CA LYS A 357 11.43 -24.54 8.79
C LYS A 357 12.72 -24.55 9.61
N ALA A 358 13.88 -24.41 8.96
CA ALA A 358 15.16 -24.36 9.64
C ALA A 358 15.27 -23.17 10.62
N VAL A 359 14.77 -22.00 10.23
CA VAL A 359 14.72 -20.80 11.11
C VAL A 359 13.75 -21.02 12.27
N ALA A 360 12.57 -21.58 12.03
CA ALA A 360 11.59 -21.87 13.09
C ALA A 360 12.15 -22.85 14.13
N GLU A 361 12.87 -23.89 13.68
CA GLU A 361 13.54 -24.86 14.55
C GLU A 361 14.68 -24.23 15.37
N ALA A 362 15.43 -23.29 14.78
CA ALA A 362 16.58 -22.66 15.43
C ALA A 362 16.20 -21.53 16.40
N MET A 363 15.22 -20.71 16.04
CA MET A 363 14.86 -19.48 16.77
C MET A 363 13.56 -19.58 17.58
N GLY A 364 12.80 -20.67 17.39
CA GLY A 364 11.43 -20.77 17.88
C GLY A 364 10.46 -19.90 17.06
N GLY A 365 9.22 -20.36 16.91
CA GLY A 365 8.17 -19.65 16.16
C GLY A 365 7.45 -20.52 15.14
N SER A 366 6.65 -19.89 14.28
CA SER A 366 5.91 -20.57 13.21
C SER A 366 6.65 -20.45 11.88
N ALA A 367 6.98 -21.59 11.26
CA ALA A 367 7.52 -21.63 9.90
C ALA A 367 6.58 -20.92 8.91
N GLU A 368 5.26 -21.07 9.08
CA GLU A 368 4.28 -20.36 8.24
C GLU A 368 4.39 -18.83 8.40
N GLY A 369 4.54 -18.33 9.63
CA GLY A 369 4.71 -16.90 9.89
C GLY A 369 6.01 -16.33 9.29
N ILE A 370 7.08 -17.12 9.29
CA ILE A 370 8.36 -16.74 8.67
C ILE A 370 8.23 -16.70 7.15
N VAL A 371 7.59 -17.71 6.54
CA VAL A 371 7.30 -17.72 5.10
C VAL A 371 6.44 -16.51 4.70
N GLN A 372 5.39 -16.22 5.46
CA GLN A 372 4.50 -15.09 5.19
C GLN A 372 5.23 -13.76 5.28
N GLY A 373 6.09 -13.57 6.28
CA GLY A 373 6.94 -12.37 6.36
C GLY A 373 7.90 -12.26 5.19
N LEU A 374 8.66 -13.33 4.90
CA LEU A 374 9.67 -13.32 3.85
C LEU A 374 9.07 -13.09 2.45
N LEU A 375 7.95 -13.74 2.16
CA LEU A 375 7.25 -13.67 0.87
C LEU A 375 6.06 -12.67 0.87
N TRP A 376 6.02 -11.75 1.84
CA TRP A 376 4.92 -10.80 1.97
C TRP A 376 4.62 -10.04 0.68
N PRO A 377 5.60 -9.49 -0.08
CA PRO A 377 5.28 -8.75 -1.30
C PRO A 377 4.47 -9.57 -2.30
N LEU A 378 4.79 -10.87 -2.42
CA LEU A 378 4.08 -11.79 -3.31
C LEU A 378 2.68 -12.12 -2.81
N GLN A 379 2.55 -12.41 -1.52
CA GLN A 379 1.27 -12.64 -0.85
C GLN A 379 0.34 -11.44 -0.98
N ALA A 380 0.85 -10.24 -0.68
CA ALA A 380 0.12 -8.99 -0.76
C ALA A 380 -0.32 -8.73 -2.19
N ARG A 381 0.56 -8.90 -3.20
CA ARG A 381 0.21 -8.73 -4.62
C ARG A 381 -0.94 -9.63 -5.03
N ARG A 382 -0.89 -10.91 -4.67
CA ARG A 382 -1.91 -11.91 -5.01
C ARG A 382 -3.25 -11.66 -4.33
N SER A 383 -3.23 -11.03 -3.16
CA SER A 383 -4.43 -10.73 -2.37
C SER A 383 -5.00 -9.33 -2.62
N ALA A 384 -4.24 -8.48 -3.34
CA ALA A 384 -4.54 -7.06 -3.44
C ALA A 384 -5.83 -6.76 -4.18
N LEU A 385 -6.05 -7.43 -5.31
CA LEU A 385 -7.17 -7.15 -6.20
C LEU A 385 -8.52 -7.16 -5.47
N GLN A 386 -8.84 -8.26 -4.79
CA GLN A 386 -10.13 -8.40 -4.12
C GLN A 386 -10.26 -7.44 -2.94
N SER A 387 -9.19 -7.29 -2.14
CA SER A 387 -9.20 -6.41 -0.98
C SER A 387 -9.40 -4.94 -1.38
N THR A 388 -8.73 -4.49 -2.44
CA THR A 388 -8.82 -3.12 -2.96
C THR A 388 -10.12 -2.84 -3.73
N LEU A 389 -10.68 -3.85 -4.40
CA LEU A 389 -12.01 -3.76 -5.01
C LEU A 389 -13.10 -3.50 -3.98
N ASP A 390 -13.08 -4.24 -2.87
CA ASP A 390 -14.14 -4.23 -1.86
C ASP A 390 -13.99 -3.07 -0.86
N LEU A 391 -12.76 -2.80 -0.43
CA LEU A 391 -12.45 -1.89 0.68
C LEU A 391 -11.80 -0.57 0.24
N GLY A 392 -11.32 -0.48 -1.00
CA GLY A 392 -10.57 0.69 -1.50
C GLY A 392 -9.34 1.02 -0.66
N SER A 393 -9.25 2.26 -0.18
CA SER A 393 -8.16 2.70 0.72
C SER A 393 -8.07 1.88 2.00
N LYS A 394 -9.19 1.33 2.49
CA LYS A 394 -9.24 0.47 3.69
C LYS A 394 -8.69 -0.93 3.46
N ALA A 395 -8.17 -1.23 2.29
CA ALA A 395 -7.46 -2.49 2.03
C ALA A 395 -6.10 -2.57 2.75
N GLY A 396 -5.52 -1.44 3.20
CA GLY A 396 -4.21 -1.40 3.85
C GLY A 396 -3.96 -2.50 4.91
N PRO A 397 -4.87 -2.73 5.88
CA PRO A 397 -4.72 -3.81 6.87
C PRO A 397 -4.77 -5.23 6.29
N ALA A 398 -5.51 -5.45 5.19
CA ALA A 398 -5.55 -6.74 4.50
C ALA A 398 -4.31 -6.99 3.64
N LEU A 399 -3.71 -5.91 3.12
CA LEU A 399 -2.48 -5.93 2.35
C LEU A 399 -1.23 -6.01 3.24
N GLY A 400 -1.32 -5.51 4.46
CA GLY A 400 -0.15 -5.23 5.28
C GLY A 400 0.38 -6.37 6.12
N LEU A 401 1.55 -6.11 6.70
CA LEU A 401 2.27 -7.03 7.59
C LEU A 401 1.70 -7.08 9.02
N GLY A 402 0.71 -6.24 9.35
CA GLY A 402 0.23 -6.06 10.73
C GLY A 402 -0.17 -7.36 11.43
N ARG A 403 -0.89 -8.27 10.75
CA ARG A 403 -1.27 -9.58 11.32
C ARG A 403 -0.06 -10.48 11.56
N ALA A 404 0.87 -10.53 10.61
CA ALA A 404 2.07 -11.37 10.72
C ALA A 404 2.97 -10.87 11.87
N LEU A 405 3.16 -9.55 11.96
CA LEU A 405 3.88 -8.90 13.05
C LEU A 405 3.21 -9.14 14.41
N ALA A 406 1.90 -8.97 14.50
CA ALA A 406 1.16 -9.22 15.73
C ALA A 406 1.31 -10.67 16.21
N ALA A 407 1.21 -11.64 15.30
CA ALA A 407 1.41 -13.05 15.62
C ALA A 407 2.83 -13.33 16.14
N GLN A 408 3.85 -12.70 15.57
CA GLN A 408 5.23 -12.82 16.03
C GLN A 408 5.43 -12.18 17.41
N ILE A 409 4.91 -10.97 17.63
CA ILE A 409 4.97 -10.29 18.94
C ILE A 409 4.27 -11.13 20.01
N ARG A 410 3.10 -11.69 19.68
CA ARG A 410 2.36 -12.58 20.58
C ARG A 410 3.14 -13.84 20.91
N ALA A 411 3.79 -14.46 19.94
CA ALA A 411 4.62 -15.64 20.16
C ALA A 411 5.85 -15.34 21.06
N LEU A 412 6.47 -14.17 20.90
CA LEU A 412 7.70 -13.79 21.61
C LEU A 412 7.45 -13.18 23.00
N ARG A 413 6.41 -12.37 23.13
CA ARG A 413 6.14 -11.54 24.32
C ARG A 413 4.87 -11.94 25.07
N GLY A 414 4.02 -12.78 24.48
CA GLY A 414 2.71 -13.13 25.03
C GLY A 414 1.68 -12.00 24.95
N VAL A 415 1.97 -10.92 24.22
CA VAL A 415 1.09 -9.75 24.07
C VAL A 415 0.44 -9.74 22.70
N ASP A 416 -0.87 -9.57 22.66
CA ASP A 416 -1.62 -9.41 21.41
C ASP A 416 -1.72 -7.93 21.05
N LEU A 417 -1.15 -7.54 19.91
CA LEU A 417 -1.17 -6.17 19.38
C LEU A 417 -1.77 -6.13 17.96
N GLU A 418 -2.59 -7.12 17.59
CA GLU A 418 -3.14 -7.21 16.24
C GLU A 418 -4.02 -5.99 15.90
N LEU A 419 -4.86 -5.55 16.83
CA LEU A 419 -5.78 -4.45 16.58
C LEU A 419 -5.03 -3.14 16.29
N GLU A 420 -4.01 -2.83 17.08
CA GLU A 420 -3.18 -1.63 16.96
C GLU A 420 -2.44 -1.63 15.61
N LEU A 421 -1.79 -2.73 15.27
CA LEU A 421 -1.07 -2.87 14.01
C LEU A 421 -2.00 -2.80 12.79
N LEU A 422 -3.21 -3.36 12.88
CA LEU A 422 -4.23 -3.22 11.84
C LEU A 422 -4.73 -1.78 11.73
N ALA A 423 -4.97 -1.09 12.85
CA ALA A 423 -5.45 0.29 12.88
C ALA A 423 -4.45 1.26 12.21
N PHE A 424 -3.15 1.03 12.39
CA PHE A 424 -2.11 1.86 11.79
C PHE A 424 -1.77 1.50 10.34
N SER A 425 -2.20 0.33 9.88
CA SER A 425 -1.77 -0.18 8.57
C SER A 425 -2.17 0.71 7.41
N GLU A 426 -3.38 1.26 7.39
CA GLU A 426 -3.81 2.15 6.30
C GLU A 426 -2.87 3.36 6.15
N THR A 427 -2.64 4.11 7.23
CA THR A 427 -1.81 5.32 7.22
C THR A 427 -0.38 5.04 6.80
N VAL A 428 0.22 3.97 7.34
CA VAL A 428 1.60 3.59 7.02
C VAL A 428 1.73 3.11 5.58
N HIS A 429 0.76 2.34 5.06
CA HIS A 429 0.81 1.87 3.66
C HIS A 429 0.57 2.98 2.65
N ILE A 430 -0.31 3.95 2.94
CA ILE A 430 -0.47 5.12 2.09
C ILE A 430 0.83 5.94 2.06
N GLY A 431 1.42 6.18 3.24
CA GLY A 431 2.73 6.84 3.34
C GLY A 431 3.82 6.10 2.56
N HIS A 432 3.84 4.76 2.65
CA HIS A 432 4.73 3.91 1.88
C HIS A 432 4.53 4.04 0.39
N ALA A 433 3.32 3.86 -0.11
CA ALA A 433 3.04 3.97 -1.53
C ALA A 433 3.39 5.37 -2.08
N LEU A 434 3.13 6.44 -1.32
CA LEU A 434 3.51 7.81 -1.69
C LEU A 434 5.02 8.07 -1.59
N ASN A 435 5.80 7.17 -0.98
CA ASN A 435 7.18 7.41 -0.55
C ASN A 435 7.30 8.70 0.28
N ALA A 436 6.46 8.79 1.31
CA ALA A 436 6.27 9.97 2.14
C ALA A 436 6.63 9.70 3.60
N THR A 437 7.12 10.73 4.30
CA THR A 437 7.18 10.72 5.76
C THR A 437 5.76 10.71 6.33
N VAL A 438 5.45 9.79 7.24
CA VAL A 438 4.16 9.74 7.92
C VAL A 438 4.24 10.48 9.25
N TYR A 439 3.28 11.37 9.49
CA TYR A 439 3.08 11.92 10.84
C TYR A 439 1.89 11.19 11.50
N PRO A 440 2.09 10.62 12.70
CA PRO A 440 1.04 9.95 13.44
C PRO A 440 -0.02 10.95 13.92
N GLY A 441 -1.26 10.46 14.06
CA GLY A 441 -2.39 11.24 14.54
C GLY A 441 -2.29 11.67 16.01
N LEU A 442 -3.24 12.51 16.45
CA LEU A 442 -3.30 13.04 17.81
C LEU A 442 -3.42 11.90 18.84
N HIS A 443 -2.71 12.04 19.97
CA HIS A 443 -2.72 11.13 21.13
C HIS A 443 -2.05 9.76 20.95
N GLN A 444 -1.28 9.54 19.89
CA GLN A 444 -0.47 8.34 19.83
C GLN A 444 0.64 8.38 20.89
N SER A 445 0.66 7.35 21.73
CA SER A 445 1.72 7.08 22.67
C SER A 445 3.03 6.76 21.93
N GLU A 446 4.16 6.93 22.62
CA GLU A 446 5.48 6.56 22.09
C GLU A 446 5.50 5.09 21.60
N GLY A 447 4.78 4.20 22.29
CA GLY A 447 4.61 2.80 21.89
C GLY A 447 3.92 2.64 20.53
N GLU A 448 2.87 3.42 20.25
CA GLU A 448 2.14 3.37 18.98
C GLU A 448 2.97 3.93 17.83
N VAL A 449 3.71 5.02 18.06
CA VAL A 449 4.67 5.56 17.08
C VAL A 449 5.76 4.54 16.76
N ASN A 450 6.23 3.79 17.75
CA ASN A 450 7.19 2.72 17.56
C ASN A 450 6.60 1.55 16.74
N LEU A 451 5.33 1.17 16.96
CA LEU A 451 4.65 0.15 16.15
C LEU A 451 4.48 0.61 14.69
N MET A 452 4.12 1.87 14.47
CA MET A 452 4.06 2.46 13.13
C MET A 452 5.43 2.47 12.45
N SER A 453 6.47 2.84 13.19
CA SER A 453 7.86 2.85 12.70
C SER A 453 8.33 1.45 12.34
N LEU A 454 7.99 0.45 13.15
CA LEU A 454 8.26 -0.96 12.87
C LEU A 454 7.60 -1.39 11.56
N LEU A 455 6.30 -1.12 11.40
CA LEU A 455 5.57 -1.44 10.18
C LEU A 455 6.17 -0.74 8.94
N GLY A 456 6.49 0.55 9.06
CA GLY A 456 7.13 1.30 7.97
C GLY A 456 8.53 0.79 7.65
N GLY A 457 9.29 0.38 8.66
CA GLY A 457 10.61 -0.24 8.54
C GLY A 457 10.56 -1.53 7.74
N ASP A 458 9.61 -2.42 8.02
CA ASP A 458 9.46 -3.68 7.28
C ASP A 458 9.06 -3.48 5.82
N LEU A 459 8.15 -2.53 5.55
CA LEU A 459 7.78 -2.19 4.17
C LEU A 459 8.98 -1.65 3.39
N ASN A 460 9.74 -0.73 4.00
CA ASN A 460 10.97 -0.20 3.42
C ASN A 460 12.02 -1.31 3.20
N PHE A 461 12.12 -2.27 4.11
CA PHE A 461 12.99 -3.44 3.95
C PHE A 461 12.60 -4.21 2.68
N HIS A 462 11.33 -4.54 2.48
CA HIS A 462 10.89 -5.27 1.29
C HIS A 462 11.11 -4.49 -0.01
N ARG A 463 10.89 -3.18 -0.01
CA ARG A 463 11.18 -2.31 -1.16
C ARG A 463 12.68 -2.20 -1.45
N GLY A 464 13.51 -2.12 -0.41
CA GLY A 464 14.96 -2.02 -0.50
C GLY A 464 15.66 -3.35 -0.83
N PHE A 465 15.06 -4.47 -0.45
CA PHE A 465 15.57 -5.83 -0.66
C PHE A 465 15.27 -6.31 -2.10
N ASN A 466 15.91 -5.66 -3.07
CA ASN A 466 15.64 -5.84 -4.51
C ASN A 466 16.90 -6.11 -5.34
N THR A 467 16.68 -6.70 -6.52
CA THR A 467 17.72 -7.22 -7.44
C THR A 467 18.72 -6.21 -7.97
N ALA A 468 18.42 -4.91 -7.89
CA ALA A 468 19.28 -3.83 -8.38
C ALA A 468 20.13 -3.18 -7.27
N ILE A 469 19.83 -3.44 -6.00
CA ILE A 469 20.20 -2.57 -4.87
C ILE A 469 20.99 -3.30 -3.76
N ALA A 470 21.51 -4.53 -3.93
CA ALA A 470 22.47 -5.05 -2.93
C ALA A 470 23.65 -4.05 -2.71
N ALA A 471 24.27 -3.61 -3.80
CA ALA A 471 25.37 -2.63 -3.79
C ALA A 471 24.95 -1.19 -3.44
N SER A 472 23.68 -0.83 -3.59
CA SER A 472 23.19 0.52 -3.28
C SER A 472 22.35 0.59 -2.00
N TRP A 473 22.01 -0.52 -1.37
CA TRP A 473 21.31 -0.57 -0.08
C TRP A 473 22.22 -0.02 1.01
N ALA A 474 23.50 -0.40 1.01
CA ALA A 474 24.52 0.22 1.85
C ALA A 474 24.76 1.72 1.55
N ALA A 475 24.46 2.17 0.32
CA ALA A 475 24.46 3.59 -0.04
C ALA A 475 23.13 4.31 0.28
N ASN A 476 22.02 3.58 0.42
CA ASN A 476 20.66 4.08 0.69
C ASN A 476 20.29 4.03 2.17
N GLU A 477 20.95 3.21 3.00
CA GLU A 477 20.92 3.31 4.46
C GLU A 477 21.47 4.69 4.89
N ARG A 478 22.30 5.33 4.06
CA ARG A 478 22.74 6.74 4.17
C ARG A 478 21.61 7.76 3.90
N ARG A 479 20.51 7.32 3.28
CA ARG A 479 19.30 8.08 2.96
C ARG A 479 18.08 7.57 3.74
N ARG A 480 18.22 7.34 5.05
CA ARG A 480 17.05 7.27 5.96
C ARG A 480 16.07 8.46 5.80
N ALA A 481 16.48 9.54 5.14
CA ALA A 481 15.66 10.67 4.72
C ALA A 481 14.77 10.46 3.47
N ASP A 482 14.96 9.38 2.70
CA ASP A 482 14.27 9.15 1.41
C ASP A 482 13.22 8.01 1.45
N GLY A 483 13.13 7.24 2.54
CA GLY A 483 12.11 6.19 2.76
C GLY A 483 10.95 6.65 3.65
N VAL A 484 10.00 5.76 3.95
CA VAL A 484 8.95 6.10 4.95
C VAL A 484 9.58 6.23 6.31
N THR A 485 9.75 7.46 6.75
CA THR A 485 10.06 7.79 8.13
C THR A 485 8.74 8.09 8.82
N VAL A 486 8.42 7.38 9.90
CA VAL A 486 7.35 7.81 10.81
C VAL A 486 8.00 8.79 11.77
N MET A 487 7.60 10.07 11.73
CA MET A 487 8.14 11.08 12.63
C MET A 487 7.10 11.50 13.65
N PRO A 488 7.44 11.56 14.95
CA PRO A 488 6.52 12.08 15.96
C PRO A 488 6.11 13.52 15.62
N SER A 489 4.88 13.87 15.98
CA SER A 489 4.38 15.23 15.84
C SER A 489 5.07 16.15 16.85
N LEU A 490 6.19 16.76 16.45
CA LEU A 490 6.94 17.69 17.28
C LEU A 490 6.62 19.13 16.86
N PRO A 491 5.87 19.92 17.65
CA PRO A 491 5.66 21.33 17.36
C PRO A 491 6.94 22.11 17.71
N LEU A 492 7.89 22.11 16.78
CA LEU A 492 9.22 22.71 16.97
C LEU A 492 9.21 24.21 16.68
N PHE A 493 8.29 24.68 15.85
CA PHE A 493 8.23 26.07 15.42
C PHE A 493 6.93 26.75 15.84
N GLU A 494 7.06 27.97 16.33
CA GLU A 494 6.00 28.97 16.40
C GLU A 494 6.08 29.84 15.15
N PHE A 495 4.92 30.09 14.54
CA PHE A 495 4.80 30.90 13.33
C PHE A 495 4.14 32.22 13.71
N GLU A 496 4.73 33.33 13.27
CA GLU A 496 4.04 34.63 13.29
C GLU A 496 2.85 34.58 12.31
N HIS A 497 1.85 35.47 12.48
CA HIS A 497 0.68 35.53 11.58
C HIS A 497 1.07 36.06 10.20
N ILE A 498 1.68 35.20 9.39
CA ILE A 498 2.10 35.46 8.02
C ILE A 498 1.07 34.82 7.07
N PRO A 499 0.57 35.56 6.06
CA PRO A 499 -0.27 35.02 4.99
C PRO A 499 0.37 33.80 4.31
N ILE A 500 -0.44 32.83 3.90
CA ILE A 500 0.10 31.56 3.39
C ILE A 500 0.86 31.73 2.07
N ASP A 501 0.41 32.65 1.23
CA ASP A 501 1.03 32.98 -0.05
C ASP A 501 2.46 33.51 0.16
N GLU A 502 2.66 34.46 1.06
CA GLU A 502 3.99 34.95 1.45
C GLU A 502 4.86 33.83 2.02
N PHE A 503 4.29 32.98 2.89
CA PHE A 503 4.99 31.82 3.45
C PHE A 503 5.46 30.81 2.37
N LEU A 504 4.63 30.57 1.35
CA LEU A 504 4.97 29.65 0.26
C LEU A 504 6.09 30.19 -0.64
N GLU A 505 6.19 31.51 -0.80
CA GLU A 505 7.29 32.16 -1.52
C GLU A 505 8.62 32.00 -0.76
N ASP A 506 8.63 32.28 0.54
CA ASP A 506 9.82 32.20 1.39
C ASP A 506 10.33 30.76 1.57
N THR A 507 9.43 29.77 1.51
CA THR A 507 9.79 28.34 1.62
C THR A 507 10.00 27.65 0.27
N ARG A 508 10.04 28.39 -0.85
CA ARG A 508 10.10 27.81 -2.21
C ARG A 508 11.41 27.09 -2.54
N LEU A 509 12.52 27.39 -1.87
CA LEU A 509 13.83 26.78 -2.15
C LEU A 509 13.97 25.36 -1.55
N GLY A 510 14.13 24.35 -2.41
CA GLY A 510 14.30 22.95 -1.98
C GLY A 510 15.57 22.65 -1.18
N SER A 511 16.60 23.51 -1.26
CA SER A 511 17.77 23.43 -0.38
C SER A 511 17.43 23.73 1.09
N THR A 512 16.55 24.72 1.33
CA THR A 512 16.11 25.09 2.67
C THR A 512 15.30 23.95 3.28
N ARG A 513 14.35 23.39 2.52
CA ARG A 513 13.52 22.26 2.99
C ARG A 513 14.33 21.01 3.36
N ARG A 514 15.35 20.66 2.56
CA ARG A 514 16.26 19.54 2.82
C ARG A 514 16.97 19.65 4.16
N SER A 515 17.53 20.82 4.45
CA SER A 515 18.24 21.03 5.71
C SER A 515 17.29 21.05 6.92
N GLY A 516 16.05 21.52 6.74
CA GLY A 516 15.02 21.42 7.77
C GLY A 516 14.64 19.99 8.13
N ARG A 517 14.47 19.11 7.14
CA ARG A 517 14.21 17.70 7.39
C ARG A 517 15.35 17.00 8.10
N ALA A 518 16.60 17.29 7.72
CA ALA A 518 17.77 16.71 8.39
C ALA A 518 17.79 17.07 9.88
N LEU A 519 17.48 18.33 10.21
CA LEU A 519 17.34 18.77 11.59
C LEU A 519 16.18 18.07 12.32
N MET A 520 15.00 18.00 11.70
CA MET A 520 13.83 17.33 12.29
C MET A 520 14.09 15.85 12.60
N SER A 521 14.67 15.12 11.66
CA SER A 521 15.02 13.71 11.83
C SER A 521 16.04 13.51 12.95
N ARG A 522 17.03 14.41 13.05
CA ARG A 522 18.02 14.34 14.14
C ARG A 522 17.38 14.60 15.50
N LEU A 523 16.45 15.56 15.59
CA LEU A 523 15.76 15.89 16.83
C LEU A 523 14.74 14.80 17.24
N SER A 524 14.07 14.15 16.28
CA SER A 524 13.13 13.07 16.58
C SER A 524 13.79 11.85 17.19
N ASP A 525 15.05 11.58 16.83
CA ASP A 525 15.82 10.43 17.34
C ASP A 525 16.30 10.61 18.78
N LEU A 526 16.20 11.82 19.34
CA LEU A 526 16.58 12.12 20.73
C LEU A 526 15.42 11.87 21.69
N LEU A 527 15.73 11.39 22.91
CA LEU A 527 14.79 11.36 24.04
C LEU A 527 14.36 12.79 24.42
N ASP A 528 13.18 12.95 25.02
CA ASP A 528 12.57 14.26 25.28
C ASP A 528 13.50 15.23 26.03
N GLU A 529 14.15 14.80 27.12
CA GLU A 529 15.08 15.65 27.89
C GLU A 529 16.30 16.07 27.07
N ALA A 530 16.93 15.12 26.36
CA ALA A 530 18.08 15.38 25.49
C ALA A 530 17.71 16.26 24.28
N ARG A 531 16.48 16.12 23.79
CA ARG A 531 15.93 16.93 22.70
C ARG A 531 15.74 18.37 23.15
N GLU A 532 15.20 18.60 24.35
CA GLU A 532 15.05 19.95 24.89
C GLU A 532 16.39 20.65 25.11
N ASP A 533 17.39 19.93 25.61
CA ASP A 533 18.75 20.44 25.77
C ASP A 533 19.39 20.81 24.43
N GLU A 534 19.24 19.95 23.41
CA GLU A 534 19.77 20.21 22.07
C GLU A 534 19.05 21.39 21.39
N VAL A 535 17.74 21.52 21.55
CA VAL A 535 16.98 22.69 21.07
C VAL A 535 17.45 23.97 21.78
N ARG A 536 17.67 23.94 23.10
CA ARG A 536 18.22 25.07 23.86
C ARG A 536 19.61 25.44 23.35
N LYS A 537 20.48 24.46 23.10
CA LYS A 537 21.81 24.68 22.54
C LYS A 537 21.76 25.35 21.17
N LEU A 538 20.90 24.87 20.26
CA LEU A 538 20.72 25.47 18.93
C LEU A 538 20.21 26.92 19.00
N ILE A 539 19.26 27.21 19.91
CA ILE A 539 18.77 28.58 20.15
C ILE A 539 19.91 29.49 20.63
N ASP A 540 20.74 29.00 21.55
CA ASP A 540 21.86 29.77 22.09
C ASP A 540 22.98 29.96 21.05
N GLU A 541 23.26 28.96 20.23
CA GLU A 541 24.19 29.06 19.09
C GLU A 541 23.69 30.06 18.04
N LEU A 542 22.40 30.05 17.72
CA LEU A 542 21.79 31.02 16.80
C LEU A 542 21.90 32.45 17.35
N ARG A 543 21.64 32.64 18.65
CA ARG A 543 21.83 33.94 19.33
C ARG A 543 23.29 34.37 19.37
N ARG A 544 24.23 33.42 19.49
CA ARG A 544 25.69 33.70 19.41
C ARG A 544 26.12 34.07 17.99
N LEU A 545 25.55 33.42 16.97
CA LEU A 545 25.73 33.78 15.56
C LEU A 545 25.24 35.21 15.26
N GLU A 546 24.09 35.58 15.81
CA GLU A 546 23.55 36.95 15.71
C GLU A 546 24.43 38.00 16.38
N ARG A 547 25.09 37.63 17.48
CA ARG A 547 26.04 38.49 18.19
C ARG A 547 27.44 38.54 17.55
N SER A 548 27.76 37.60 16.66
CA SER A 548 29.11 37.44 16.08
C SER A 548 29.26 37.90 14.62
N GLN A 549 28.28 38.62 14.05
CA GLN A 549 28.50 39.41 12.82
C GLN A 549 29.57 40.52 12.96
N GLY A 550 30.28 40.60 14.10
CA GLY A 550 31.47 41.44 14.31
C GLY A 550 32.80 40.71 14.58
N ALA A 551 32.89 39.38 14.67
CA ALA A 551 34.19 38.72 14.91
C ALA A 551 34.24 37.24 14.51
N GLN A 552 35.39 36.87 13.93
CA GLN A 552 35.79 35.61 13.33
C GLN A 552 35.32 34.30 13.96
N LEU A 553 35.15 33.32 13.07
CA LEU A 553 35.03 31.89 13.31
C LEU A 553 36.05 31.37 14.33
N LEU A 554 35.55 30.62 15.31
CA LEU A 554 36.34 29.68 16.10
C LEU A 554 35.79 28.27 15.94
N SER A 555 36.71 27.36 15.60
CA SER A 555 36.56 25.91 15.64
C SER A 555 36.52 25.41 17.09
N PHE A 556 35.82 24.31 17.34
CA PHE A 556 36.42 23.00 17.67
C PHE A 556 35.35 22.02 18.15
N ASP A 557 35.67 20.75 17.90
CA ASP A 557 35.25 19.51 18.56
C ASP A 557 34.26 19.60 19.73
N THR A 558 33.19 18.83 19.59
CA THR A 558 32.76 17.89 20.64
C THR A 558 32.07 16.70 19.94
N LEU A 559 32.83 15.61 19.86
CA LEU A 559 32.32 14.25 19.73
C LEU A 559 31.92 13.76 21.13
N ASP A 560 31.12 12.70 21.15
CA ASP A 560 30.69 11.89 22.29
C ASP A 560 29.61 12.48 23.20
N THR A 561 28.38 12.03 23.01
CA THR A 561 27.86 10.87 23.76
C THR A 561 26.44 10.57 23.28
N GLY A 562 26.16 9.32 22.93
CA GLY A 562 24.84 8.92 22.47
C GLY A 562 24.76 7.51 21.87
N ILE A 563 25.61 6.58 22.30
CA ILE A 563 25.36 5.15 22.10
C ILE A 563 24.61 4.68 23.35
N SER A 564 23.31 4.46 23.26
CA SER A 564 22.59 3.47 24.08
C SER A 564 21.13 3.34 23.62
N MET A 565 20.60 2.13 23.66
CA MET A 565 19.21 1.69 23.39
C MET A 565 18.77 1.39 21.96
N ALA A 566 19.37 1.97 20.91
CA ALA A 566 19.05 1.57 19.53
C ALA A 566 19.51 0.13 19.20
N SER A 567 20.59 -0.34 19.83
CA SER A 567 21.16 -1.68 19.62
C SER A 567 20.40 -2.80 20.32
N VAL A 568 19.55 -2.50 21.31
CA VAL A 568 18.75 -3.52 22.02
C VAL A 568 17.40 -3.75 21.32
N LEU A 569 16.88 -2.72 20.64
CA LEU A 569 15.71 -2.85 19.76
C LEU A 569 16.08 -3.41 18.37
N ALA A 570 17.29 -3.11 17.87
CA ALA A 570 17.84 -3.71 16.65
C ALA A 570 18.01 -5.24 16.75
N SER A 571 18.06 -5.81 17.95
CA SER A 571 18.15 -7.26 18.17
C SER A 571 16.82 -8.02 18.00
N PHE A 572 15.69 -7.31 17.81
CA PHE A 572 14.36 -7.92 17.78
C PHE A 572 13.43 -7.41 16.66
N THR A 573 13.92 -6.54 15.76
CA THR A 573 13.11 -5.84 14.74
C THR A 573 13.50 -6.14 13.29
N TYR A 574 13.95 -7.37 13.02
CA TYR A 574 14.18 -7.82 11.64
C TYR A 574 13.64 -9.25 11.46
N PRO A 575 12.78 -9.54 10.47
CA PRO A 575 12.56 -10.93 10.05
C PRO A 575 13.79 -11.42 9.25
N PRO A 576 14.01 -12.74 9.14
CA PRO A 576 15.05 -13.52 9.84
C PRO A 576 16.53 -13.24 9.44
N ILE A 577 16.89 -12.05 8.97
CA ILE A 577 18.24 -11.72 8.48
C ILE A 577 19.13 -11.09 9.58
N ALA A 578 18.61 -10.30 10.51
CA ALA A 578 19.41 -9.99 11.71
C ALA A 578 19.58 -11.24 12.59
N GLY A 579 18.62 -12.17 12.52
CA GLY A 579 18.80 -13.56 12.90
C GLY A 579 20.02 -14.17 12.21
N LEU A 580 20.14 -14.07 10.87
CA LEU A 580 21.31 -14.50 10.06
C LEU A 580 22.66 -13.95 10.55
N LEU A 581 22.72 -12.67 10.94
CA LEU A 581 23.93 -12.04 11.48
C LEU A 581 24.21 -12.41 12.94
N GLY A 582 23.18 -12.76 13.70
CA GLY A 582 23.25 -13.30 15.06
C GLY A 582 23.22 -14.82 15.15
N LEU A 583 23.30 -15.53 14.02
CA LEU A 583 23.30 -16.99 14.01
C LEU A 583 24.57 -17.50 14.69
N SER A 584 24.38 -18.46 15.59
CA SER A 584 25.48 -19.33 15.97
C SER A 584 26.11 -19.89 14.70
N LYS A 585 27.43 -20.07 14.73
CA LYS A 585 28.23 -20.66 13.64
C LYS A 585 27.56 -21.90 13.01
N SER A 586 26.80 -22.67 13.80
CA SER A 586 26.11 -23.89 13.36
C SER A 586 24.94 -23.66 12.39
N VAL A 587 24.20 -22.55 12.48
CA VAL A 587 23.07 -22.29 11.56
C VAL A 587 23.57 -21.70 10.25
N VAL A 588 24.61 -20.86 10.28
CA VAL A 588 25.34 -20.43 9.07
C VAL A 588 25.96 -21.63 8.36
N GLU A 589 26.55 -22.57 9.10
CA GLU A 589 27.08 -23.83 8.54
C GLU A 589 25.98 -24.75 7.97
N HIS A 590 24.75 -24.71 8.50
CA HIS A 590 23.60 -25.44 7.95
C HIS A 590 23.06 -24.79 6.67
N LEU A 591 22.96 -23.46 6.64
CA LEU A 591 22.46 -22.70 5.48
C LEU A 591 23.43 -22.71 4.30
N ARG A 592 24.75 -22.77 4.58
CA ARG A 592 25.81 -22.94 3.57
C ARG A 592 25.78 -24.29 2.85
N GLN A 593 24.98 -25.25 3.29
CA GLN A 593 24.79 -26.52 2.59
C GLN A 593 23.95 -26.36 1.30
N PHE A 594 23.28 -25.21 1.11
CA PHE A 594 22.54 -24.88 -0.09
C PHE A 594 23.37 -23.93 -0.98
N PRO A 595 23.87 -24.37 -2.16
CA PRO A 595 24.77 -23.58 -3.01
C PRO A 595 24.20 -22.23 -3.49
N ALA A 596 22.87 -22.10 -3.54
CA ALA A 596 22.19 -20.85 -3.88
C ALA A 596 22.16 -19.83 -2.73
N VAL A 597 22.24 -20.30 -1.48
CA VAL A 597 22.24 -19.48 -0.26
C VAL A 597 23.63 -18.92 0.02
N ASP A 598 24.69 -19.67 -0.32
CA ASP A 598 26.09 -19.25 -0.13
C ASP A 598 26.41 -17.98 -0.95
N ARG A 599 26.00 -17.94 -2.24
CA ARG A 599 26.12 -16.73 -3.07
C ARG A 599 25.32 -15.54 -2.53
N PHE A 600 24.12 -15.80 -2.02
CA PHE A 600 23.25 -14.77 -1.45
C PHE A 600 23.85 -14.14 -0.18
N VAL A 601 24.51 -14.94 0.68
CA VAL A 601 25.16 -14.48 1.91
C VAL A 601 26.44 -13.69 1.60
N ASP A 602 27.22 -14.11 0.61
CA ASP A 602 28.46 -13.41 0.22
C ASP A 602 28.19 -12.03 -0.41
N ASP A 603 27.16 -11.93 -1.27
CA ASP A 603 26.76 -10.65 -1.88
C ASP A 603 26.30 -9.63 -0.81
N PHE A 604 25.64 -10.09 0.26
CA PHE A 604 25.15 -9.25 1.36
C PHE A 604 26.26 -8.69 2.28
N ILE A 605 27.32 -9.47 2.52
CA ILE A 605 28.40 -9.11 3.47
C ILE A 605 29.36 -8.08 2.88
N ILE A 606 29.61 -8.12 1.57
CA ILE A 606 30.55 -7.25 0.87
C ILE A 606 30.07 -5.79 0.84
N ASP A 607 28.76 -5.58 0.77
CA ASP A 607 28.18 -4.24 0.59
C ASP A 607 28.14 -3.40 1.89
N ALA A 608 28.22 -4.00 3.07
CA ALA A 608 27.92 -3.34 4.35
C ALA A 608 29.02 -2.41 4.96
N GLN A 609 30.20 -2.21 4.34
CA GLN A 609 31.42 -1.81 5.08
C GLN A 609 32.03 -0.39 4.94
N HIS A 610 31.36 0.70 4.48
CA HIS A 610 32.02 2.04 4.39
C HIS A 610 31.21 3.27 4.86
N PHE A 611 31.77 4.12 5.76
CA PHE A 611 31.15 5.37 6.29
C PHE A 611 32.13 6.49 6.75
N THR A 612 31.76 7.78 6.53
CA THR A 612 31.74 8.96 7.48
C THR A 612 31.53 10.35 6.78
N GLY A 613 30.81 11.32 7.40
CA GLY A 613 30.81 12.78 7.04
C GLY A 613 29.61 13.69 7.46
N LYS A 614 29.84 14.96 7.88
CA LYS A 614 29.04 15.89 8.79
C LYS A 614 28.40 17.20 8.21
N ASN A 615 27.54 17.85 9.05
CA ASN A 615 27.18 19.28 9.30
C ASN A 615 26.50 20.21 8.24
N ARG A 616 25.16 20.38 8.32
CA ARG A 616 24.33 21.34 7.51
C ARG A 616 23.25 22.15 8.27
N ASP A 617 23.14 22.00 9.59
CA ASP A 617 21.92 22.38 10.33
C ASP A 617 21.79 23.87 10.67
N LEU A 618 22.90 24.57 10.94
CA LEU A 618 22.89 25.98 11.35
C LEU A 618 22.51 26.94 10.19
N ASP A 619 22.87 26.57 8.97
CA ASP A 619 22.60 27.35 7.75
C ASP A 619 21.10 27.39 7.40
N PHE A 620 20.35 26.36 7.82
CA PHE A 620 18.90 26.28 7.69
C PHE A 620 18.19 27.23 8.64
N LEU A 621 18.56 27.16 9.93
CA LEU A 621 17.92 27.92 11.00
C LEU A 621 18.02 29.43 10.78
N TYR A 622 19.13 29.90 10.22
CA TYR A 622 19.30 31.31 9.87
C TYR A 622 18.34 31.78 8.76
N ARG A 623 18.03 30.92 7.77
CA ARG A 623 17.20 31.28 6.62
C ARG A 623 15.70 31.35 6.94
N ILE A 624 15.22 30.50 7.87
CA ILE A 624 13.79 30.41 8.20
C ILE A 624 13.33 31.37 9.31
N LYS A 625 14.25 32.08 9.97
CA LYS A 625 13.97 32.95 11.12
C LYS A 625 12.96 34.08 10.81
N ARG A 626 12.82 34.49 9.54
CA ARG A 626 11.82 35.48 9.11
C ARG A 626 10.38 35.00 9.28
N VAL A 627 10.17 33.68 9.23
CA VAL A 627 8.83 33.08 9.17
C VAL A 627 8.53 32.08 10.29
N ALA A 628 9.56 31.60 11.00
CA ALA A 628 9.42 30.61 12.06
C ALA A 628 10.44 30.84 13.19
N GLN A 629 9.99 30.76 14.45
CA GLN A 629 10.84 30.79 15.65
C GLN A 629 10.71 29.47 16.41
N PHE A 630 11.75 29.02 17.13
CA PHE A 630 11.62 27.81 17.96
C PHE A 630 10.60 28.03 19.08
N LYS A 631 9.76 27.01 19.32
CA LYS A 631 8.87 26.97 20.48
C LYS A 631 9.70 26.96 21.75
N ARG A 632 9.48 27.94 22.65
CA ARG A 632 10.24 28.02 23.91
C ARG A 632 9.82 26.85 24.81
N PRO A 633 10.78 26.09 25.39
CA PRO A 633 10.43 25.07 26.37
C PRO A 633 9.66 25.69 27.54
N ARG A 634 8.65 24.99 28.06
CA ARG A 634 7.89 25.44 29.22
C ARG A 634 8.83 25.39 30.43
N ILE A 635 9.03 26.55 31.06
CA ILE A 635 9.77 26.70 32.33
C ILE A 635 8.97 26.04 33.45
#